data_AF-A0A1Q4YKF2-F1
#
_entry.id   AF-A0A1Q4YKF2-F1
#
_cell.length_a   1.000
_cell.length_b   1.000
_cell.length_c   1.000
_cell.angle_alpha   90.00
_cell.angle_beta   90.00
_cell.angle_gamma   90.00
#
_symmetry.space_group_name_H-M   'P 1'
#
loop_
_entity.id
_entity.type
_entity.pdbx_description
1 polymer ?
#
loop_
_entity_poly.entity_id
_entity_poly.type
_entity_poly.pdbx_seq_one_letter_code
_entity_poly.pdbx_strand_id
1 'polypeptide(L)'
;MEIAKLVLEYVKALVWPLVTITLVWGLRSHIHEAMRRMIRLDTVAGAIEFAEDARTVREQVEELADTRPALPPDSSTEPEQTHEVDPDQGPDSRQRHELTEPLSATAIRDTRADFGPFTSAMTLAGRSPASAVTEAWLFLRSAIIQAGASRAVASFDVYVRDKEARALRDVLQRLRPFGLSGPALMYFEQLDDLQRQAAMGTQVSPRAAEDFIMSCYYFYNDLMELAPDPEQPT
;
A
#
# COMPACT_ATOMS: atom_id res chain seq x y z
N MET A 1 65.05 -9.65 -19.20
CA MET A 1 64.41 -10.99 -19.21
C MET A 1 63.68 -11.30 -17.88
N GLU A 2 64.09 -10.72 -16.76
CA GLU A 2 63.50 -10.96 -15.43
C GLU A 2 62.10 -10.36 -15.23
N ILE A 3 61.81 -9.22 -15.88
CA ILE A 3 60.49 -8.56 -15.83
C ILE A 3 59.38 -9.48 -16.37
N ALA A 4 59.66 -10.23 -17.43
CA ALA A 4 58.70 -11.17 -18.01
C ALA A 4 58.37 -12.34 -17.06
N LYS A 5 59.33 -12.74 -16.22
CA LYS A 5 59.13 -13.79 -15.20
C LYS A 5 58.24 -13.30 -14.05
N LEU A 6 58.46 -12.07 -13.58
CA LEU A 6 57.65 -11.47 -12.52
C LEU A 6 56.19 -11.31 -12.94
N VAL A 7 55.95 -10.82 -14.16
CA VAL A 7 54.59 -10.68 -14.70
C VAL A 7 53.91 -12.05 -14.81
N LEU A 8 54.64 -13.08 -15.24
CA LEU A 8 54.09 -14.43 -15.36
C LEU A 8 53.66 -15.02 -14.01
N GLU A 9 54.44 -14.81 -12.95
CA GLU A 9 54.07 -15.25 -11.59
C GLU A 9 52.87 -14.49 -11.04
N TYR A 10 52.80 -13.18 -11.30
CA TYR A 10 51.68 -12.35 -10.85
C TYR A 10 50.36 -12.74 -11.53
N VAL A 11 50.40 -13.00 -12.84
CA VAL A 11 49.24 -13.48 -13.59
C VAL A 11 48.80 -14.86 -13.06
N LYS A 12 49.74 -15.78 -12.82
CA LYS A 12 49.43 -17.10 -12.25
C LYS A 12 48.78 -17.01 -10.87
N ALA A 13 49.22 -16.07 -10.03
CA ALA A 13 48.60 -15.81 -8.74
C ALA A 13 47.18 -15.23 -8.85
N LEU A 14 46.90 -14.44 -9.90
CA LEU A 14 45.60 -13.81 -10.15
C LEU A 14 44.55 -14.71 -10.81
N VAL A 15 44.99 -15.79 -11.49
CA VAL A 15 44.05 -16.75 -12.11
C VAL A 15 43.15 -17.40 -11.06
N TRP A 16 43.71 -17.78 -9.90
CA TRP A 16 42.95 -18.43 -8.84
C TRP A 16 41.80 -17.59 -8.28
N PRO A 17 42.01 -16.33 -7.81
CA PRO A 17 40.92 -15.48 -7.35
C PRO A 17 39.89 -15.22 -8.45
N LEU A 18 40.32 -15.02 -9.71
CA LEU A 18 39.40 -14.82 -10.81
C LEU A 18 38.48 -16.04 -11.04
N VAL A 19 39.04 -17.25 -10.99
CA VAL A 19 38.28 -18.50 -11.08
C VAL A 19 37.33 -18.63 -9.90
N THR A 20 37.76 -18.33 -8.67
CA THR A 20 36.88 -18.40 -7.49
C THR A 20 35.73 -17.40 -7.57
N ILE A 21 35.99 -16.17 -8.02
CA ILE A 21 34.96 -15.14 -8.22
C ILE A 21 33.97 -15.61 -9.27
N THR A 22 34.46 -16.15 -10.39
CA THR A 22 33.62 -16.65 -11.49
C THR A 22 32.75 -17.82 -11.03
N LEU A 23 33.34 -18.75 -10.26
CA LEU A 23 32.62 -19.89 -9.70
C LEU A 23 31.56 -19.46 -8.70
N VAL A 24 31.88 -18.51 -7.81
CA VAL A 24 30.92 -17.96 -6.84
C VAL A 24 29.81 -17.20 -7.56
N TRP A 25 30.10 -16.43 -8.60
CA TRP A 25 29.10 -15.75 -9.40
C TRP A 25 28.20 -16.71 -10.17
N GLY A 26 28.78 -17.74 -10.81
CA GLY A 26 28.02 -18.77 -11.51
C GLY A 26 27.12 -19.56 -10.56
N LEU A 27 27.66 -19.99 -9.42
CA LEU A 27 26.89 -20.69 -8.39
C LEU A 27 25.78 -19.81 -7.83
N ARG A 28 26.05 -18.53 -7.58
CA ARG A 28 25.05 -17.56 -7.12
C ARG A 28 23.92 -17.38 -8.15
N SER A 29 24.24 -17.33 -9.45
CA SER A 29 23.24 -17.27 -10.52
C SER A 29 22.38 -18.54 -10.57
N HIS A 30 22.99 -19.71 -10.47
CA HIS A 30 22.27 -20.99 -10.49
C HIS A 30 21.37 -21.19 -9.27
N ILE A 31 21.78 -20.74 -8.08
CA ILE A 31 20.93 -20.77 -6.88
C ILE A 31 19.73 -19.83 -7.06
N HIS A 32 19.94 -18.65 -7.66
CA HIS A 32 18.86 -17.69 -7.91
C HIS A 32 17.83 -18.22 -8.92
N GLU A 33 18.30 -18.97 -9.93
CA GLU A 33 17.45 -19.57 -10.95
C GLU A 33 16.74 -20.85 -10.46
N ALA A 34 17.37 -21.62 -9.58
CA ALA A 34 16.74 -22.74 -8.87
C ALA A 34 15.68 -22.26 -7.85
N MET A 35 15.93 -21.15 -7.15
CA MET A 35 14.96 -20.54 -6.23
C MET A 35 13.68 -20.13 -6.96
N ARG A 36 13.75 -19.57 -8.18
CA ARG A 36 12.53 -19.25 -8.96
C ARG A 36 11.67 -20.46 -9.28
N ARG A 37 12.25 -21.67 -9.36
CA ARG A 37 11.51 -22.90 -9.63
C ARG A 37 10.95 -23.56 -8.36
N MET A 38 11.54 -23.31 -7.19
CA MET A 38 11.10 -23.88 -5.91
C MET A 38 10.10 -22.99 -5.15
N ILE A 39 10.10 -21.68 -5.39
CA ILE A 39 9.17 -20.69 -4.79
C ILE A 39 7.69 -20.94 -5.17
N ARG A 40 7.39 -21.87 -6.08
CA ARG A 40 6.02 -22.24 -6.44
C ARG A 40 5.35 -23.26 -5.51
N LEU A 41 6.06 -23.77 -4.50
CA LEU A 41 5.54 -24.76 -3.54
C LEU A 41 5.49 -24.29 -2.07
N ASP A 42 6.00 -23.09 -1.73
CA ASP A 42 5.92 -22.51 -0.36
C ASP A 42 4.80 -21.45 -0.20
N THR A 43 3.87 -21.41 -1.16
CA THR A 43 2.83 -20.38 -1.35
C THR A 43 1.59 -20.55 -0.46
N VAL A 44 1.75 -20.68 0.86
CA VAL A 44 0.62 -20.48 1.81
C VAL A 44 1.03 -19.61 3.00
N ALA A 45 2.27 -19.72 3.51
CA ALA A 45 2.66 -18.96 4.70
C ALA A 45 2.87 -17.44 4.44
N GLY A 46 3.72 -17.07 3.48
CA GLY A 46 4.04 -15.65 3.24
C GLY A 46 2.88 -14.81 2.69
N ALA A 47 1.92 -15.44 2.00
CA ALA A 47 0.71 -14.76 1.54
C ALA A 47 -0.30 -14.53 2.67
N ILE A 48 -0.30 -15.38 3.70
CA ILE A 48 -1.12 -15.20 4.90
C ILE A 48 -0.52 -14.10 5.78
N GLU A 49 0.80 -14.11 6.00
CA GLU A 49 1.49 -13.10 6.81
C GLU A 49 1.31 -11.70 6.21
N PHE A 50 1.53 -11.54 4.89
CA PHE A 50 1.29 -10.25 4.23
C PHE A 50 -0.18 -9.81 4.29
N ALA A 51 -1.13 -10.75 4.18
CA ALA A 51 -2.55 -10.43 4.27
C ALA A 51 -2.98 -10.04 5.70
N GLU A 52 -2.39 -10.67 6.70
CA GLU A 52 -2.62 -10.35 8.11
C GLU A 52 -2.01 -9.00 8.48
N ASP A 53 -0.78 -8.73 8.04
CA ASP A 53 -0.11 -7.45 8.25
C ASP A 53 -0.87 -6.33 7.53
N ALA A 54 -1.24 -6.50 6.26
CA ALA A 54 -2.00 -5.50 5.52
C ALA A 54 -3.36 -5.19 6.16
N ARG A 55 -4.05 -6.21 6.67
CA ARG A 55 -5.31 -6.04 7.39
C ARG A 55 -5.12 -5.30 8.71
N THR A 56 -4.07 -5.65 9.46
CA THR A 56 -3.77 -5.01 10.75
C THR A 56 -3.44 -3.53 10.57
N VAL A 57 -2.61 -3.19 9.58
CA VAL A 57 -2.29 -1.80 9.24
C VAL A 57 -3.55 -1.04 8.85
N ARG A 58 -4.41 -1.65 8.04
CA ARG A 58 -5.68 -1.04 7.63
C ARG A 58 -6.58 -0.71 8.83
N GLU A 59 -6.81 -1.67 9.71
CA GLU A 59 -7.66 -1.49 10.90
C GLU A 59 -7.12 -0.39 11.82
N GLN A 60 -5.79 -0.31 11.99
CA GLN A 60 -5.14 0.72 12.80
C GLN A 60 -5.22 2.12 12.18
N VAL A 61 -5.07 2.24 10.86
CA VAL A 61 -5.17 3.51 10.14
C VAL A 61 -6.62 4.00 10.12
N GLU A 62 -7.57 3.11 9.90
CA GLU A 62 -9.02 3.39 9.90
C GLU A 62 -9.49 3.87 11.28
N GLU A 63 -9.04 3.24 12.38
CA GLU A 63 -9.34 3.69 13.75
C GLU A 63 -8.85 5.12 14.01
N LEU A 64 -7.71 5.51 13.45
CA LEU A 64 -7.22 6.89 13.59
C LEU A 64 -8.00 7.90 12.76
N ALA A 65 -8.54 7.49 11.61
CA ALA A 65 -9.49 8.30 10.86
C ALA A 65 -10.80 8.49 11.64
N ASP A 66 -11.31 7.42 12.27
CA ASP A 66 -12.60 7.41 13.00
C ASP A 66 -12.55 8.03 14.40
N THR A 67 -11.41 7.96 15.11
CA THR A 67 -11.27 8.50 16.49
C THR A 67 -11.28 10.04 16.54
N ARG A 68 -11.40 10.71 15.39
CA ARG A 68 -11.56 12.15 15.33
C ARG A 68 -13.00 12.53 15.69
N PRO A 69 -13.25 13.43 16.66
CA PRO A 69 -14.61 13.82 17.02
C PRO A 69 -15.30 14.47 15.84
N ALA A 70 -16.28 13.77 15.26
CA ALA A 70 -17.29 14.39 14.42
C ALA A 70 -17.95 15.52 15.24
N LEU A 71 -18.01 16.72 14.67
CA LEU A 71 -18.87 17.78 15.17
C LEU A 71 -20.28 17.22 15.36
N PRO A 72 -21.01 17.60 16.43
CA PRO A 72 -22.33 17.05 16.70
C PRO A 72 -23.27 17.29 15.52
N PRO A 73 -24.08 16.30 15.11
CA PRO A 73 -25.13 16.52 14.14
C PRO A 73 -26.09 17.54 14.72
N ASP A 74 -26.18 18.68 14.05
CA ASP A 74 -27.10 19.75 14.42
C ASP A 74 -28.54 19.21 14.36
N SER A 75 -29.17 19.33 15.51
CA SER A 75 -30.56 19.05 15.83
C SER A 75 -31.54 19.36 14.69
N SER A 76 -32.28 18.36 14.23
CA SER A 76 -33.65 18.55 13.74
C SER A 76 -34.48 17.33 14.11
N THR A 77 -34.98 17.40 15.33
CA THR A 77 -36.10 16.59 15.83
C THR A 77 -37.38 16.98 15.07
N GLU A 78 -37.99 15.95 14.48
CA GLU A 78 -39.42 15.62 14.33
C GLU A 78 -40.51 16.59 14.85
N PRO A 79 -41.73 16.58 14.29
CA PRO A 79 -42.68 15.55 14.71
C PRO A 79 -43.66 14.99 13.66
N GLU A 80 -43.89 13.68 13.74
CA GLU A 80 -45.21 13.06 13.96
C GLU A 80 -46.31 13.26 12.90
N GLN A 81 -46.65 12.20 12.14
CA GLN A 81 -48.05 11.82 11.93
C GLN A 81 -48.26 10.31 12.00
N THR A 82 -49.21 9.99 12.87
CA THR A 82 -49.61 8.70 13.42
C THR A 82 -50.72 8.05 12.58
N HIS A 83 -50.70 6.72 12.52
CA HIS A 83 -51.82 5.79 12.26
C HIS A 83 -52.61 5.86 10.94
N GLU A 84 -52.62 4.74 10.21
CA GLU A 84 -53.87 3.95 10.08
C GLU A 84 -53.54 2.46 9.86
N VAL A 85 -54.12 1.63 10.72
CA VAL A 85 -54.04 0.16 10.73
C VAL A 85 -55.30 -0.35 10.05
N ASP A 86 -55.16 -1.20 9.03
CA ASP A 86 -56.28 -2.01 8.51
C ASP A 86 -55.83 -3.47 8.36
N PRO A 87 -56.46 -4.43 9.06
CA PRO A 87 -56.21 -5.85 8.89
C PRO A 87 -57.49 -6.57 8.44
N ASP A 88 -57.56 -7.07 7.21
CA ASP A 88 -58.29 -8.32 6.95
C ASP A 88 -57.98 -8.97 5.58
N GLN A 89 -58.03 -10.31 5.57
CA GLN A 89 -58.08 -11.25 4.43
C GLN A 89 -56.77 -11.48 3.65
N GLY A 90 -56.20 -12.68 3.52
CA GLY A 90 -56.57 -14.06 3.83
C GLY A 90 -55.59 -14.99 3.06
N PRO A 91 -55.40 -16.26 3.42
CA PRO A 91 -54.28 -17.07 2.94
C PRO A 91 -54.67 -18.01 1.78
N ASP A 92 -53.96 -17.99 0.66
CA ASP A 92 -53.86 -19.19 -0.20
C ASP A 92 -52.61 -19.24 -1.10
N SER A 93 -51.73 -20.17 -0.74
CA SER A 93 -51.02 -21.15 -1.56
C SER A 93 -50.48 -20.83 -2.97
N ARG A 94 -49.18 -21.13 -3.10
CA ARG A 94 -48.51 -21.82 -4.23
C ARG A 94 -48.26 -21.02 -5.51
N GLN A 95 -47.03 -20.50 -5.63
CA GLN A 95 -46.28 -20.69 -6.87
C GLN A 95 -44.79 -20.88 -6.60
N ARG A 96 -44.24 -21.80 -7.37
CA ARG A 96 -42.98 -22.51 -7.21
C ARG A 96 -42.05 -22.00 -8.30
N HIS A 97 -40.83 -21.63 -7.92
CA HIS A 97 -39.62 -21.57 -8.77
C HIS A 97 -39.70 -20.72 -10.05
N GLU A 98 -39.13 -19.52 -9.99
CA GLU A 98 -38.21 -19.07 -11.02
C GLU A 98 -36.94 -18.52 -10.38
N LEU A 99 -35.81 -18.92 -10.95
CA LEU A 99 -34.45 -18.66 -10.50
C LEU A 99 -34.19 -17.15 -10.39
N THR A 100 -33.73 -16.69 -9.23
CA THR A 100 -32.99 -15.42 -9.12
C THR A 100 -31.97 -15.54 -7.98
N GLU A 101 -30.84 -16.16 -8.27
CA GLU A 101 -29.56 -15.84 -7.61
C GLU A 101 -28.98 -14.55 -8.23
N PRO A 102 -28.08 -13.81 -7.56
CA PRO A 102 -28.15 -13.33 -6.19
C PRO A 102 -28.02 -11.78 -6.15
N LEU A 103 -28.86 -11.13 -5.34
CA LEU A 103 -28.88 -9.68 -5.09
C LEU A 103 -27.69 -9.16 -4.24
N SER A 104 -26.52 -9.79 -4.30
CA SER A 104 -25.36 -9.44 -3.45
C SER A 104 -24.10 -9.00 -4.20
N ALA A 105 -24.12 -8.95 -5.54
CA ALA A 105 -22.96 -8.52 -6.33
C ALA A 105 -22.93 -7.01 -6.64
N THR A 106 -24.06 -6.31 -6.50
CA THR A 106 -24.19 -4.91 -6.94
C THR A 106 -23.91 -3.90 -5.83
N ALA A 107 -24.19 -4.23 -4.57
CA ALA A 107 -23.95 -3.32 -3.44
C ALA A 107 -22.46 -3.18 -3.05
N ILE A 108 -21.58 -4.08 -3.48
CA ILE A 108 -20.11 -4.00 -3.24
C ILE A 108 -19.41 -3.19 -4.35
N ARG A 109 -20.11 -2.80 -5.42
CA ARG A 109 -19.53 -2.00 -6.51
C ARG A 109 -19.59 -0.49 -6.28
N ASP A 110 -20.44 -0.01 -5.39
CA ASP A 110 -20.64 1.44 -5.18
C ASP A 110 -19.57 2.10 -4.30
N THR A 111 -18.86 1.37 -3.44
CA THR A 111 -17.69 1.91 -2.72
C THR A 111 -16.43 1.99 -3.57
N ARG A 112 -16.46 1.48 -4.82
CA ARG A 112 -15.29 1.48 -5.72
C ARG A 112 -15.12 2.78 -6.52
N ALA A 113 -16.01 3.75 -6.33
CA ALA A 113 -16.19 4.86 -7.28
C ALA A 113 -15.40 6.15 -6.97
N ASP A 114 -14.75 6.32 -5.81
CA ASP A 114 -13.95 7.54 -5.59
C ASP A 114 -12.69 7.32 -4.72
N PHE A 115 -11.78 6.47 -5.19
CA PHE A 115 -10.42 6.39 -4.62
C PHE A 115 -9.52 7.55 -5.10
N GLY A 116 -10.10 8.54 -5.80
CA GLY A 116 -9.40 9.64 -6.44
C GLY A 116 -8.13 9.16 -7.16
N PRO A 117 -6.93 9.62 -6.73
CA PRO A 117 -5.68 9.28 -7.37
C PRO A 117 -5.27 7.80 -7.27
N PHE A 118 -5.84 7.04 -6.33
CA PHE A 118 -5.52 5.62 -6.15
C PHE A 118 -6.38 4.68 -7.01
N THR A 119 -7.32 5.22 -7.80
CA THR A 119 -8.22 4.42 -8.64
C THR A 119 -7.45 3.51 -9.60
N SER A 120 -6.37 4.00 -10.21
CA SER A 120 -5.53 3.21 -11.11
C SER A 120 -4.92 1.99 -10.40
N ALA A 121 -4.27 2.20 -9.25
CA ALA A 121 -3.74 1.12 -8.42
C ALA A 121 -4.84 0.12 -8.02
N MET A 122 -6.02 0.60 -7.63
CA MET A 122 -7.16 -0.26 -7.27
C MET A 122 -7.64 -1.15 -8.42
N THR A 123 -7.59 -0.66 -9.67
CA THR A 123 -7.91 -1.48 -10.85
C THR A 123 -6.82 -2.53 -11.15
N LEU A 124 -5.56 -2.23 -10.82
CA LEU A 124 -4.44 -3.15 -10.99
C LEU A 124 -4.42 -4.26 -9.95
N ALA A 125 -4.97 -4.04 -8.75
CA ALA A 125 -4.94 -5.01 -7.65
C ALA A 125 -5.46 -6.39 -8.06
N GLY A 126 -6.50 -6.46 -8.90
CA GLY A 126 -7.05 -7.72 -9.40
C GLY A 126 -6.23 -8.42 -10.49
N ARG A 127 -5.32 -7.70 -11.17
CA ARG A 127 -4.53 -8.21 -12.33
C ARG A 127 -3.07 -8.46 -11.98
N SER A 128 -2.48 -7.55 -11.22
CA SER A 128 -1.09 -7.57 -10.77
C SER A 128 -0.98 -6.91 -9.39
N PRO A 129 -1.24 -7.65 -8.30
CA PRO A 129 -1.27 -7.12 -6.95
C PRO A 129 0.04 -6.41 -6.53
N ALA A 130 1.19 -6.99 -6.87
CA ALA A 130 2.50 -6.40 -6.56
C ALA A 130 2.76 -5.08 -7.31
N SER A 131 2.31 -4.99 -8.57
CA SER A 131 2.38 -3.73 -9.34
C SER A 131 1.45 -2.67 -8.74
N ALA A 132 0.26 -3.07 -8.30
CA ALA A 132 -0.70 -2.17 -7.67
C ALA A 132 -0.16 -1.55 -6.36
N VAL A 133 0.48 -2.36 -5.51
CA VAL A 133 1.18 -1.89 -4.30
C VAL A 133 2.27 -0.88 -4.64
N THR A 134 3.08 -1.18 -5.65
CA THR A 134 4.17 -0.29 -6.08
C THR A 134 3.63 1.05 -6.60
N GLU A 135 2.56 1.01 -7.40
CA GLU A 135 1.93 2.21 -7.95
C GLU A 135 1.31 3.09 -6.87
N ALA A 136 0.56 2.49 -5.94
CA ALA A 136 -0.02 3.21 -4.80
C ALA A 136 1.07 3.84 -3.92
N TRP A 137 2.17 3.13 -3.66
CA TRP A 137 3.28 3.66 -2.88
C TRP A 137 3.97 4.84 -3.57
N LEU A 138 4.21 4.75 -4.89
CA LEU A 138 4.78 5.84 -5.67
C LEU A 138 3.91 7.10 -5.60
N PHE A 139 2.58 6.92 -5.70
CA PHE A 139 1.65 8.03 -5.56
C PHE A 139 1.71 8.64 -4.15
N LEU A 140 1.60 7.82 -3.10
CA LEU A 140 1.68 8.28 -1.71
C LEU A 140 2.98 9.06 -1.43
N ARG A 141 4.11 8.53 -1.91
CA ARG A 141 5.41 9.17 -1.80
C ARG A 141 5.41 10.56 -2.45
N SER A 142 4.86 10.68 -3.65
CA SER A 142 4.78 11.98 -4.34
C SER A 142 3.94 12.98 -3.55
N ALA A 143 2.84 12.54 -2.93
CA ALA A 143 2.00 13.37 -2.08
C ALA A 143 2.71 13.85 -0.81
N ILE A 144 3.46 12.98 -0.13
CA ILE A 144 4.29 13.36 1.04
C ILE A 144 5.29 14.46 0.67
N ILE A 145 5.95 14.31 -0.48
CA ILE A 145 6.91 15.30 -0.98
C ILE A 145 6.21 16.63 -1.26
N GLN A 146 5.07 16.60 -1.94
CA GLN A 146 4.29 17.79 -2.26
C GLN A 146 3.79 18.51 -1.00
N ALA A 147 3.29 17.78 0.00
CA ALA A 147 2.87 18.33 1.29
C ALA A 147 4.06 18.95 2.07
N GLY A 148 5.23 18.31 2.03
CA GLY A 148 6.45 18.89 2.60
C GLY A 148 6.91 20.16 1.89
N ALA A 149 6.75 20.22 0.56
CA ALA A 149 7.11 21.38 -0.25
C ALA A 149 6.13 22.55 -0.02
N SER A 150 4.81 22.31 0.03
CA SER A 150 3.79 23.34 0.22
C SER A 150 3.91 24.03 1.58
N ARG A 151 4.39 23.33 2.60
CA ARG A 151 4.67 23.88 3.95
C ARG A 151 6.06 24.50 4.08
N ALA A 152 6.85 24.57 3.00
CA ALA A 152 8.26 25.00 3.00
C ALA A 152 9.13 24.23 4.01
N VAL A 153 8.71 23.01 4.34
CA VAL A 153 9.34 22.12 5.33
C VAL A 153 10.50 21.34 4.70
N ALA A 154 10.43 21.12 3.38
CA ALA A 154 11.45 20.45 2.59
C ALA A 154 11.84 21.30 1.37
N SER A 155 13.13 21.50 1.15
CA SER A 155 13.65 21.95 -0.14
C SER A 155 13.86 20.74 -1.05
N PHE A 156 13.48 20.89 -2.33
CA PHE A 156 13.54 19.84 -3.35
C PHE A 156 14.94 19.20 -3.49
N ASP A 157 16.00 19.96 -3.14
CA ASP A 157 17.40 19.55 -3.18
C ASP A 157 17.76 18.38 -2.22
N VAL A 158 16.98 18.16 -1.16
CA VAL A 158 17.23 17.07 -0.19
C VAL A 158 16.91 15.68 -0.79
N TYR A 159 16.05 15.61 -1.80
CA TYR A 159 15.55 14.34 -2.34
C TYR A 159 16.47 13.64 -3.33
N VAL A 160 17.45 14.33 -3.91
CA VAL A 160 18.23 13.82 -5.04
C VAL A 160 19.44 12.96 -4.59
N ARG A 161 19.78 12.95 -3.29
CA ARG A 161 21.15 12.56 -2.88
C ARG A 161 21.30 11.48 -1.79
N ASP A 162 20.26 11.10 -1.04
CA ASP A 162 20.40 10.06 0.01
C ASP A 162 19.12 9.21 0.18
N LYS A 163 19.27 8.03 0.82
CA LYS A 163 18.25 6.96 0.94
C LYS A 163 16.83 7.50 1.10
N GLU A 164 16.02 7.32 0.06
CA GLU A 164 14.69 7.92 -0.12
C GLU A 164 13.76 7.75 1.10
N ALA A 165 13.81 6.60 1.78
CA ALA A 165 13.01 6.33 2.98
C ALA A 165 13.37 7.26 4.16
N ARG A 166 14.65 7.61 4.33
CA ARG A 166 15.08 8.54 5.40
C ARG A 166 14.63 9.95 5.10
N ALA A 167 14.73 10.39 3.83
CA ALA A 167 14.26 11.70 3.42
C ALA A 167 12.75 11.86 3.64
N LEU A 168 11.94 10.86 3.28
CA LEU A 168 10.49 10.88 3.52
C LEU A 168 10.15 10.94 5.01
N ARG A 169 10.86 10.15 5.83
CA ARG A 169 10.70 10.17 7.29
C ARG A 169 11.00 11.54 7.88
N ASP A 170 12.07 12.18 7.45
CA ASP A 170 12.44 13.52 7.91
C ASP A 170 11.37 14.56 7.52
N VAL A 171 10.77 14.45 6.33
CA VAL A 171 9.65 15.30 5.93
C VAL A 171 8.45 15.10 6.84
N LEU A 172 8.04 13.85 7.09
CA LEU A 172 6.89 13.55 7.97
C LEU A 172 7.15 14.03 9.41
N GLN A 173 8.35 13.85 9.95
CA GLN A 173 8.70 14.35 11.28
C GLN A 173 8.58 15.86 11.39
N ARG A 174 8.97 16.59 10.34
CA ARG A 174 8.82 18.05 10.30
C ARG A 174 7.39 18.51 10.00
N LEU A 175 6.52 17.65 9.47
CA LEU A 175 5.08 17.90 9.34
C LEU A 175 4.32 17.70 10.65
N ARG A 176 4.91 17.01 11.64
CA ARG A 176 4.32 16.78 12.97
C ARG A 176 3.80 18.03 13.69
N PRO A 177 4.52 19.17 13.73
CA PRO A 177 4.02 20.40 14.36
C PRO A 177 2.78 20.98 13.67
N PHE A 178 2.48 20.56 12.45
CA PHE A 178 1.32 21.03 11.66
C PHE A 178 0.08 20.17 11.86
N GLY A 179 0.14 19.15 12.72
CA GLY A 179 -1.01 18.30 13.06
C GLY A 179 -0.90 16.86 12.58
N LEU A 180 0.20 16.46 11.94
CA LEU A 180 0.42 15.06 11.60
C LEU A 180 0.48 14.22 12.88
N SER A 181 -0.38 13.20 12.96
CA SER A 181 -0.51 12.37 14.15
C SER A 181 0.79 11.62 14.45
N GLY A 182 1.12 11.43 15.72
CA GLY A 182 2.26 10.60 16.14
C GLY A 182 2.22 9.17 15.56
N PRO A 183 1.04 8.50 15.56
CA PRO A 183 0.86 7.19 14.95
C PRO A 183 1.08 7.15 13.43
N ALA A 184 0.86 8.26 12.71
CA ALA A 184 1.10 8.29 11.26
C ALA A 184 2.55 7.90 10.89
N LEU A 185 3.54 8.29 11.70
CA LEU A 185 4.92 7.89 11.42
C LEU A 185 5.12 6.37 11.52
N MET A 186 4.42 5.70 12.44
CA MET A 186 4.46 4.24 12.56
C MET A 186 3.81 3.57 11.35
N TYR A 187 2.68 4.08 10.88
CA TYR A 187 2.01 3.55 9.68
C TYR A 187 2.84 3.73 8.42
N PHE A 188 3.54 4.85 8.29
CA PHE A 188 4.47 5.05 7.20
C PHE A 188 5.59 3.99 7.20
N GLU A 189 6.16 3.67 8.37
CA GLU A 189 7.20 2.63 8.48
C GLU A 189 6.66 1.24 8.11
N GLN A 190 5.46 0.89 8.56
CA GLN A 190 4.81 -0.37 8.20
C GLN A 190 4.50 -0.45 6.70
N LEU A 191 4.00 0.63 6.08
CA LEU A 191 3.74 0.68 4.65
C LEU A 191 5.02 0.60 3.81
N ASP A 192 6.10 1.26 4.25
CA ASP A 192 7.42 1.16 3.62
C ASP A 192 7.95 -0.28 3.67
N ASP A 193 7.84 -0.95 4.82
CA ASP A 193 8.26 -2.35 4.96
C ASP A 193 7.42 -3.30 4.09
N LEU A 194 6.08 -3.14 4.06
CA LEU A 194 5.20 -3.92 3.18
C LEU A 194 5.53 -3.70 1.70
N GLN A 195 5.81 -2.45 1.29
CA GLN A 195 6.21 -2.16 -0.08
C GLN A 195 7.55 -2.80 -0.43
N ARG A 196 8.53 -2.75 0.48
CA ARG A 196 9.84 -3.41 0.26
C ARG A 196 9.68 -4.91 0.13
N GLN A 197 8.82 -5.54 0.94
CA GLN A 197 8.51 -6.97 0.82
C GLN A 197 7.91 -7.27 -0.56
N ALA A 198 6.91 -6.50 -1.01
CA ALA A 198 6.34 -6.65 -2.34
C ALA A 198 7.39 -6.47 -3.46
N ALA A 199 8.29 -5.49 -3.32
CA ALA A 199 9.37 -5.23 -4.27
C ALA A 199 10.44 -6.34 -4.29
N MET A 200 10.68 -7.01 -3.17
CA MET A 200 11.56 -8.18 -3.09
C MET A 200 10.94 -9.46 -3.69
N GLY A 201 9.69 -9.39 -4.15
CA GLY A 201 9.00 -10.49 -4.82
C GLY A 201 8.17 -11.36 -3.88
N THR A 202 7.85 -10.89 -2.67
CA THR A 202 6.84 -11.54 -1.82
C THR A 202 5.52 -11.62 -2.57
N GLN A 203 4.83 -12.76 -2.47
CA GLN A 203 3.53 -12.92 -3.11
C GLN A 203 2.47 -12.08 -2.40
N VAL A 204 1.92 -11.12 -3.14
CA VAL A 204 0.83 -10.27 -2.68
C VAL A 204 -0.48 -10.82 -3.24
N SER A 205 -1.44 -11.13 -2.36
CA SER A 205 -2.79 -11.48 -2.80
C SER A 205 -3.54 -10.23 -3.29
N PRO A 206 -4.51 -10.35 -4.21
CA PRO A 206 -5.32 -9.21 -4.64
C PRO A 206 -5.95 -8.46 -3.46
N ARG A 207 -6.48 -9.20 -2.48
CA ARG A 207 -7.11 -8.62 -1.28
C ARG A 207 -6.12 -7.84 -0.43
N ALA A 208 -4.91 -8.37 -0.23
CA ALA A 208 -3.89 -7.67 0.55
C ALA A 208 -3.33 -6.43 -0.20
N ALA A 209 -3.31 -6.47 -1.54
CA ALA A 209 -3.02 -5.26 -2.32
C ALA A 209 -4.14 -4.21 -2.15
N GLU A 210 -5.41 -4.62 -2.17
CA GLU A 210 -6.53 -3.71 -1.89
C GLU A 210 -6.40 -3.08 -0.49
N ASP A 211 -6.11 -3.88 0.55
CA ASP A 211 -5.90 -3.39 1.92
C ASP A 211 -4.72 -2.41 2.03
N PHE A 212 -3.61 -2.70 1.35
CA PHE A 212 -2.47 -1.77 1.26
C PHE A 212 -2.85 -0.46 0.57
N ILE A 213 -3.56 -0.52 -0.56
CA ILE A 213 -3.99 0.67 -1.31
C ILE A 213 -4.92 1.54 -0.46
N MET A 214 -5.86 0.93 0.28
CA MET A 214 -6.74 1.67 1.18
C MET A 214 -5.97 2.31 2.33
N SER A 215 -4.97 1.62 2.89
CA SER A 215 -4.09 2.20 3.91
C SER A 215 -3.34 3.43 3.39
N CYS A 216 -2.82 3.37 2.15
CA CYS A 216 -2.22 4.51 1.48
C CYS A 216 -3.21 5.65 1.23
N TYR A 217 -4.46 5.33 0.86
CA TYR A 217 -5.52 6.31 0.62
C TYR A 217 -5.90 7.06 1.90
N TYR A 218 -6.08 6.36 3.02
CA TYR A 218 -6.38 7.01 4.31
C TYR A 218 -5.22 7.89 4.78
N PHE A 219 -3.98 7.41 4.64
CA PHE A 219 -2.80 8.24 4.94
C PHE A 219 -2.73 9.49 4.06
N TYR A 220 -3.04 9.35 2.77
CA TYR A 220 -3.07 10.46 1.84
C TYR A 220 -4.12 11.51 2.24
N ASN A 221 -5.33 11.09 2.62
CA ASN A 221 -6.37 12.03 3.06
C ASN A 221 -5.95 12.77 4.33
N ASP A 222 -5.34 12.09 5.31
CA ASP A 222 -4.78 12.72 6.51
C ASP A 222 -3.72 13.77 6.14
N LEU A 223 -2.81 13.45 5.20
CA LEU A 223 -1.86 14.42 4.67
C LEU A 223 -2.51 15.63 3.99
N MET A 224 -3.57 15.40 3.20
CA MET A 224 -4.19 16.47 2.44
C MET A 224 -5.00 17.42 3.30
N GLU A 225 -5.63 16.94 4.37
CA GLU A 225 -6.26 17.82 5.35
C GLU A 225 -5.24 18.72 6.07
N LEU A 226 -4.00 18.25 6.25
CA LEU A 226 -2.92 19.01 6.88
C LEU A 226 -2.25 20.02 5.96
N ALA A 227 -2.36 19.84 4.64
CA ALA A 227 -1.74 20.70 3.64
C ALA A 227 -2.69 20.85 2.44
N PRO A 228 -3.83 21.54 2.60
CA PRO A 228 -4.76 21.75 1.49
C PRO A 228 -4.02 22.43 0.35
N ASP A 229 -4.27 21.94 -0.87
CA ASP A 229 -3.61 22.41 -2.07
C ASP A 229 -3.80 23.93 -2.18
N PRO A 230 -2.72 24.75 -2.27
CA PRO A 230 -2.84 26.20 -2.38
C PRO A 230 -3.65 26.67 -3.59
N GLU A 231 -3.98 25.77 -4.53
CA GLU A 231 -4.76 26.06 -5.73
C GLU A 231 -6.29 25.88 -5.58
N GLN A 232 -6.81 25.46 -4.41
CA GLN A 232 -8.27 25.48 -4.18
C GLN A 232 -8.73 26.81 -3.56
N PRO A 233 -9.41 27.70 -4.30
CA PRO A 233 -10.03 28.89 -3.72
C PRO A 233 -11.20 28.47 -2.83
N THR A 234 -11.14 28.88 -1.56
CA THR A 234 -12.26 28.85 -0.61
C THR A 234 -13.44 29.67 -1.07
#